data_AF-A0A429M6H1-F1
#
_entry.id   AF-A0A429M6H1-F1
#
_cell.length_a   1.000
_cell.length_b   1.000
_cell.length_c   1.000
_cell.angle_alpha   90.00
_cell.angle_beta   90.00
_cell.angle_gamma   90.00
#
_symmetry.space_group_name_H-M   'P 1'
#
loop_
_entity.id
_entity.type
_entity.pdbx_description
1 polymer ?
#
loop_
_entity_poly.entity_id
_entity_poly.type
_entity_poly.pdbx_seq_one_letter_code
_entity_poly.pdbx_strand_id
1 'polypeptide(L)' 'MISLSDLRKFKAEGRKFSCLTCYDASMAKAMELAEIDTILIGDSLGMAIQGRD' A
#
# COMPACT_ATOMS: atom_id res chain seq x y z
N MET A 1 3.84 10.13 7.18
CA MET A 1 3.15 10.38 5.90
C MET A 1 4.17 10.29 4.79
N ILE A 2 3.97 9.39 3.82
CA ILE A 2 4.85 9.22 2.65
C ILE A 2 4.25 9.97 1.46
N SER A 3 5.09 10.69 0.72
CA SER A 3 4.73 11.45 -0.47
C SER A 3 5.40 10.89 -1.72
N LEU A 4 4.99 11.36 -2.90
CA LEU A 4 5.64 10.97 -4.15
C LEU A 4 7.13 11.37 -4.20
N SER A 5 7.51 12.48 -3.55
CA SER A 5 8.91 12.90 -3.41
C SER A 5 9.74 11.88 -2.65
N ASP A 6 9.19 11.28 -1.60
CA ASP A 6 9.89 10.27 -0.80
C ASP A 6 10.13 9.00 -1.61
N LEU A 7 9.13 8.53 -2.37
CA LEU A 7 9.26 7.36 -3.24
C LEU A 7 10.30 7.57 -4.35
N ARG A 8 10.36 8.77 -4.94
CA ARG A 8 11.39 9.13 -5.91
C ARG A 8 12.79 9.11 -5.27
N LYS A 9 12.92 9.62 -4.05
CA LYS A 9 14.16 9.58 -3.28
C LYS A 9 14.58 8.13 -2.98
N PHE A 10 13.67 7.28 -2.50
CA PHE A 10 13.97 5.87 -2.24
C PHE A 10 14.49 5.16 -3.49
N LYS A 11 13.87 5.42 -4.64
CA LYS A 11 14.34 4.90 -5.94
C LYS A 11 15.76 5.37 -6.27
N ALA A 12 16.05 6.67 -6.11
CA ALA A 12 17.37 7.24 -6.39
C ALA A 12 18.46 6.66 -5.47
N GLU A 13 18.10 6.38 -4.21
CA GLU A 13 18.98 5.79 -3.19
C GLU A 13 19.09 4.26 -3.31
N GLY A 14 18.35 3.62 -4.21
CA GLY A 14 18.29 2.17 -4.33
C GLY A 14 17.58 1.47 -3.16
N ARG A 15 16.93 2.22 -2.26
CA ARG A 15 16.13 1.69 -1.15
C ARG A 15 14.81 1.12 -1.71
N LYS A 16 14.53 -0.15 -1.37
CA LYS A 16 13.22 -0.76 -1.64
C LYS A 16 12.17 -0.21 -0.68
N PHE A 17 10.93 -0.11 -1.14
CA PHE A 17 9.79 0.27 -0.32
C PHE A 17 8.65 -0.74 -0.47
N SER A 18 7.87 -0.87 0.59
CA SER A 18 6.75 -1.80 0.70
C SER A 18 5.49 -1.21 0.05
N CYS A 19 4.70 -2.08 -0.58
CA CYS A 19 3.40 -1.72 -1.15
C CYS A 19 2.44 -2.89 -0.97
N LEU A 20 1.31 -2.66 -0.30
CA LEU A 20 0.27 -3.68 -0.06
C LEU A 20 -1.10 -3.15 -0.48
N THR A 21 -1.97 -4.06 -0.94
CA THR A 21 -3.35 -3.69 -1.26
C THR A 21 -4.17 -3.49 0.00
N CYS A 22 -5.01 -2.45 0.06
CA CYS A 22 -5.86 -2.15 1.20
C CYS A 22 -7.31 -1.87 0.78
N TYR A 23 -8.27 -2.42 1.55
CA TYR A 23 -9.69 -2.39 1.18
C TYR A 23 -10.63 -1.95 2.31
N ASP A 24 -10.14 -1.86 3.56
CA ASP A 24 -10.92 -1.41 4.71
C ASP A 24 -10.06 -0.65 5.74
N ALA A 25 -10.74 0.05 6.65
CA ALA A 25 -10.09 0.92 7.65
C ALA A 25 -9.30 0.15 8.72
N SER A 26 -9.74 -1.05 9.09
CA SER A 26 -9.05 -1.85 10.11
C SER A 26 -7.70 -2.35 9.58
N MET A 27 -7.67 -2.78 8.32
CA MET A 27 -6.45 -3.19 7.65
C MET A 27 -5.52 -2.00 7.40
N ALA A 28 -6.06 -0.84 7.00
CA ALA A 28 -5.27 0.39 6.88
C ALA A 28 -4.60 0.77 8.20
N LYS A 29 -5.32 0.63 9.32
CA LYS A 29 -4.76 0.89 10.66
C LYS A 29 -3.66 -0.10 11.03
N ALA A 30 -3.84 -1.38 10.71
CA ALA A 30 -2.80 -2.39 10.93
C ALA A 30 -1.54 -2.10 10.08
N MET A 31 -1.71 -1.70 8.82
CA MET A 31 -0.60 -1.35 7.92
C MET A 31 0.14 -0.08 8.35
N GLU A 32 -0.58 0.91 8.90
CA GLU A 32 0.03 2.09 9.51
C GLU A 32 0.92 1.69 10.70
N LEU A 33 0.41 0.83 11.60
CA LEU A 33 1.17 0.33 12.75
C LEU A 33 2.37 -0.53 12.34
N ALA A 34 2.29 -1.22 11.21
CA ALA A 34 3.36 -2.03 10.63
C ALA A 34 4.33 -1.22 9.75
N GLU A 35 4.17 0.11 9.68
CA GLU A 35 5.05 1.02 8.93
C GLU A 35 5.17 0.70 7.43
N ILE A 36 4.06 0.27 6.81
CA ILE A 36 4.00 0.07 5.35
C ILE A 36 4.15 1.42 4.64
N ASP A 37 5.09 1.51 3.68
CA ASP A 37 5.42 2.77 3.02
C ASP A 37 4.25 3.28 2.15
N THR A 38 3.51 2.36 1.50
CA THR A 38 2.40 2.69 0.60
C THR A 38 1.28 1.65 0.63
N ILE A 39 0.04 2.11 0.48
CA ILE A 39 -1.14 1.24 0.30
C ILE A 39 -1.78 1.48 -1.08
N LEU A 40 -2.31 0.41 -1.68
CA LEU A 40 -3.03 0.45 -2.96
C LEU A 40 -4.48 0.04 -2.78
N ILE A 41 -5.42 0.93 -3.11
CA ILE A 41 -6.83 0.57 -3.25
C ILE A 41 -7.05 0.15 -4.71
N GLY A 42 -6.84 -1.15 -4.97
CA GLY A 42 -6.86 -1.72 -6.32
C GLY A 42 -8.22 -2.33 -6.72
N ASP A 43 -8.39 -2.53 -8.02
CA ASP A 43 -9.51 -3.28 -8.61
C ASP A 43 -9.49 -4.78 -8.27
N SER A 44 -8.34 -5.29 -7.80
CA SER A 44 -8.17 -6.60 -7.17
C SER A 44 -9.14 -6.85 -6.00
N LEU A 45 -9.76 -5.80 -5.45
CA LEU A 45 -10.92 -5.86 -4.57
C LEU A 45 -12.04 -6.76 -5.13
N GLY A 46 -12.28 -6.70 -6.45
CA GLY A 46 -13.30 -7.49 -7.13
C GLY A 46 -13.11 -8.99 -6.89
N MET A 47 -11.87 -9.45 -7.01
CA MET A 47 -11.52 -10.86 -6.77
C MET A 47 -11.46 -11.17 -5.27
N ALA A 48 -10.76 -10.33 -4.50
CA ALA A 48 -10.39 -10.63 -3.11
C ALA A 48 -11.54 -10.44 -2.09
N ILE A 49 -12.42 -9.46 -2.32
CA ILE A 49 -13.48 -9.09 -1.38
C ILE A 49 -14.86 -9.35 -1.97
N GLN A 50 -15.05 -9.08 -3.26
CA GLN A 50 -16.36 -9.24 -3.90
C GLN A 50 -16.58 -10.66 -4.47
N GLY A 51 -15.52 -11.49 -4.53
CA GLY A 51 -15.62 -12.88 -5.01
C GLY A 51 -15.99 -12.99 -6.49
N ARG A 52 -15.58 -12.02 -7.31
CA ARG A 52 -15.73 -12.07 -8.77
C ARG A 52 -14.72 -13.07 -9.36
N ASP A 53 -15.05 -13.60 -10.53
CA ASP A 53 -14.21 -14.50 -11.33
C ASP A 53 -13.48 -13.76 -12.46
#